data_AF-A0A086MQC7-F1
#
_entry.id   AF-A0A086MQC7-F1
#
_cell.length_a   1.000
_cell.length_b   1.000
_cell.length_c   1.000
_cell.angle_alpha   90.00
_cell.angle_beta   90.00
_cell.angle_gamma   90.00
#
_symmetry.space_group_name_H-M   'P 1'
#
loop_
_entity.id
_entity.type
_entity.pdbx_description
1 polymer ?
#
loop_
_entity_poly.entity_id
_entity_poly.type
_entity_poly.pdbx_seq_one_letter_code
_entity_poly.pdbx_strand_id
1 'polypeptide(L)'
;MTFTLQPIRVATGFDEEGMMVLDEKQRLVAVLVRLSDENEVAPGQWYLEAGFGQIDGINHPAFSNLDMAQDWISQRVTRGR
;
A
#
# COMPACT_ATOMS: atom_id res chain seq x y z
N MET A 1 -12.28 5.92 7.76
CA MET A 1 -12.64 5.02 6.64
C MET A 1 -12.09 3.65 6.97
N THR A 2 -12.82 2.60 6.66
CA THR A 2 -12.33 1.22 6.82
C THR A 2 -11.87 0.71 5.46
N PHE A 3 -10.70 0.07 5.41
CA PHE A 3 -10.20 -0.58 4.21
C PHE A 3 -10.19 -2.10 4.39
N THR A 4 -10.41 -2.83 3.30
CA THR A 4 -10.20 -4.28 3.27
C THR A 4 -8.82 -4.54 2.69
N LEU A 5 -8.01 -5.30 3.42
CA LEU A 5 -6.71 -5.76 2.95
C LEU A 5 -6.87 -7.15 2.37
N GLN A 6 -6.50 -7.31 1.10
CA GLN A 6 -6.53 -8.59 0.42
C GLN A 6 -5.12 -9.01 0.00
N PRO A 7 -4.62 -10.16 0.47
CA PRO A 7 -3.34 -10.69 0.03
C PRO A 7 -3.32 -10.93 -1.48
N ILE A 8 -2.25 -10.47 -2.13
CA ILE A 8 -2.01 -10.68 -3.55
C ILE A 8 -0.53 -10.98 -3.79
N ARG A 9 -0.23 -11.67 -4.89
CA ARG A 9 1.14 -11.75 -5.39
C ARG A 9 1.41 -10.64 -6.38
N VAL A 10 2.42 -9.81 -6.12
CA VAL A 10 2.81 -8.73 -7.02
C VAL A 10 4.06 -9.16 -7.76
N ALA A 11 4.05 -9.04 -9.09
CA ALA A 11 5.15 -9.44 -9.95
C ALA A 11 6.29 -8.40 -9.94
N THR A 12 6.81 -8.06 -8.76
CA THR A 12 7.96 -7.15 -8.55
C THR A 12 9.29 -7.80 -8.92
N GLY A 13 9.32 -9.12 -9.15
CA GLY A 13 10.51 -9.90 -9.51
C GLY A 13 11.32 -10.40 -8.30
N PHE A 14 11.12 -9.81 -7.12
CA PHE A 14 11.68 -10.24 -5.83
C PHE A 14 10.62 -10.01 -4.75
N ASP A 15 10.43 -11.01 -3.89
CA ASP A 15 9.43 -11.03 -2.82
C ASP A 15 8.04 -10.58 -3.27
N GLU A 16 7.27 -11.54 -3.82
CA GLU A 16 5.93 -11.28 -4.39
C GLU A 16 4.86 -11.01 -3.31
N GLU A 17 5.21 -10.92 -2.02
CA GLU A 17 4.23 -10.70 -0.95
C GLU A 17 3.64 -9.28 -1.05
N GLY A 18 2.36 -9.20 -1.38
CA GLY A 18 1.66 -7.93 -1.51
C GLY A 18 0.27 -7.92 -0.89
N MET A 19 -0.24 -6.71 -0.71
CA MET A 19 -1.56 -6.44 -0.14
C MET A 19 -2.29 -5.40 -1.00
N MET A 20 -3.44 -5.79 -1.54
CA MET A 20 -4.38 -4.85 -2.13
C MET A 20 -5.17 -4.15 -1.04
N VAL A 21 -5.30 -2.84 -1.16
CA VAL A 21 -6.13 -2.02 -0.28
C VAL A 21 -7.40 -1.64 -1.04
N LEU A 22 -8.52 -2.17 -0.58
CA LEU A 22 -9.85 -1.93 -1.13
C LEU A 22 -10.64 -0.99 -0.22
N ASP A 23 -11.41 -0.07 -0.80
CA ASP A 23 -12.38 0.70 -0.04
C ASP A 23 -13.68 -0.07 0.25
N GLU A 24 -14.60 0.54 0.99
CA GLU A 24 -15.91 -0.02 1.32
C GLU A 24 -16.76 -0.38 0.09
N LYS A 25 -16.44 0.15 -1.09
CA LYS A 25 -17.09 -0.14 -2.36
C LYS A 25 -16.32 -1.16 -3.21
N GLN A 26 -15.35 -1.85 -2.62
CA GLN A 26 -14.49 -2.83 -3.31
C GLN A 26 -13.69 -2.23 -4.47
N ARG A 27 -13.35 -0.93 -4.39
CA ARG A 27 -12.49 -0.27 -5.38
C ARG A 27 -11.05 -0.35 -4.92
N LEU A 28 -10.15 -0.68 -5.85
CA LEU A 28 -8.71 -0.68 -5.59
C LEU A 28 -8.22 0.74 -5.37
N VAL A 29 -7.67 0.98 -4.18
CA VAL A 29 -7.10 2.27 -3.77
C VAL A 29 -5.59 2.22 -3.84
N ALA A 30 -4.96 1.14 -3.37
CA ALA A 30 -3.52 0.99 -3.36
C ALA A 30 -3.10 -0.48 -3.49
N VAL A 31 -1.87 -0.69 -3.96
CA VAL A 31 -1.13 -1.95 -3.86
C VAL A 31 0.10 -1.70 -3.01
N LEU A 32 0.22 -2.47 -1.93
CA LEU A 32 1.38 -2.50 -1.06
C LEU A 32 2.19 -3.76 -1.35
N VAL A 33 3.51 -3.67 -1.29
CA VAL A 33 4.43 -4.81 -1.40
C VAL A 33 5.31 -4.86 -0.17
N ARG A 34 5.58 -6.06 0.34
CA ARG A 34 6.50 -6.22 1.46
C ARG A 34 7.91 -6.27 0.91
N LEU A 35 8.74 -5.34 1.36
CA LEU A 35 10.15 -5.34 1.08
C LEU A 35 10.82 -6.46 1.88
N SER A 36 11.74 -7.17 1.22
CA SER A 36 12.58 -8.18 1.85
C SER A 36 13.30 -7.62 3.08
N ASP A 37 13.59 -8.46 4.07
CA ASP A 37 14.46 -8.08 5.19
C ASP A 37 15.90 -7.75 4.74
N GLU A 38 16.29 -8.16 3.53
CA GLU A 38 17.57 -7.84 2.89
C GLU A 38 17.54 -6.51 2.10
N ASN A 39 16.44 -5.76 2.13
CA ASN A 39 16.32 -4.51 1.38
C ASN A 39 17.24 -3.41 1.96
N GLU A 40 18.00 -2.75 1.10
CA GLU A 40 19.00 -1.74 1.52
C GLU A 40 18.38 -0.44 2.07
N VAL A 41 17.11 -0.17 1.78
CA VAL A 41 16.45 1.10 2.11
C VAL A 41 15.48 0.96 3.28
N ALA A 42 14.66 -0.09 3.27
CA ALA A 42 13.55 -0.24 4.19
C ALA A 42 13.21 -1.73 4.43
N PRO A 43 14.10 -2.48 5.12
CA PRO A 43 13.98 -3.92 5.28
C PRO A 43 12.72 -4.31 6.06
N GLY A 44 11.96 -5.26 5.52
CA GLY A 44 10.73 -5.79 6.14
C GLY A 44 9.53 -4.83 6.15
N GLN A 45 9.66 -3.63 5.56
CA GLN A 45 8.60 -2.63 5.52
C GLN A 45 7.64 -2.84 4.33
N TRP A 46 6.43 -2.32 4.44
CA TRP A 46 5.43 -2.27 3.38
C TRP A 46 5.60 -1.03 2.53
N TYR A 47 5.95 -1.21 1.26
CA TYR A 47 6.12 -0.15 0.29
C TYR A 47 4.86 0.05 -0.54
N LEU A 48 4.47 1.31 -0.80
CA LEU A 48 3.38 1.62 -1.73
C LEU A 48 3.88 1.50 -3.17
N GLU A 49 3.62 0.36 -3.80
CA GLU A 49 4.01 0.11 -5.18
C GLU A 49 3.14 0.91 -6.17
N ALA A 50 1.83 0.97 -5.92
CA ALA A 50 0.90 1.70 -6.77
C ALA A 50 -0.22 2.33 -5.93
N GLY A 51 -0.47 3.62 -6.17
CA GLY A 51 -1.64 4.33 -5.68
C GLY A 51 -2.63 4.59 -6.81
N PHE A 52 -3.92 4.57 -6.52
CA PHE A 52 -4.99 4.86 -7.48
C PHE A 52 -5.81 6.07 -7.03
N GLY A 53 -6.28 6.87 -8.00
CA GLY A 53 -7.11 8.04 -7.74
C GLY A 53 -6.34 9.16 -7.03
N GLN A 54 -6.75 9.53 -5.82
CA GLN A 54 -6.17 10.68 -5.11
C GLN A 54 -4.75 10.45 -4.57
N ILE A 55 -4.29 9.21 -4.59
CA ILE A 55 -2.95 8.82 -4.15
C ILE A 55 -2.05 8.40 -5.32
N ASP A 56 -2.54 8.53 -6.55
CA ASP A 56 -1.74 8.32 -7.75
C ASP A 56 -0.62 9.38 -7.86
N GLY A 57 0.58 8.95 -8.26
CA GLY A 57 1.74 9.83 -8.43
C GLY A 57 2.37 10.39 -7.15
N ILE A 58 1.96 9.95 -5.96
CA ILE A 58 2.62 10.34 -4.70
C ILE A 58 3.90 9.53 -4.52
N ASN A 59 4.99 10.18 -4.10
CA ASN A 59 6.26 9.53 -3.74
C ASN A 59 6.01 8.35 -2.80
N HIS A 60 6.13 7.14 -3.36
CA HIS A 60 5.86 5.85 -2.76
C HIS A 60 6.51 5.71 -1.37
N PRO A 61 5.76 5.88 -0.27
CA PRO A 61 6.29 5.71 1.07
C PRO A 61 6.48 4.23 1.44
N ALA A 62 7.37 3.97 2.39
CA ALA A 62 7.46 2.71 3.11
C ALA A 62 6.83 2.84 4.52
N PHE A 63 6.21 1.77 5.00
CA PHE A 63 5.49 1.70 6.26
C PHE A 63 5.94 0.49 7.07
N SER A 64 6.12 0.63 8.39
CA SER A 64 6.51 -0.50 9.22
C SER A 64 5.43 -1.57 9.38
N ASN A 65 4.16 -1.22 9.15
CA ASN A 65 3.03 -2.14 9.22
C ASN A 65 1.85 -1.65 8.36
N LEU A 66 0.88 -2.54 8.15
CA LEU A 66 -0.29 -2.28 7.32
C LEU A 66 -1.28 -1.29 7.96
N ASP A 67 -1.32 -1.16 9.28
CA ASP A 67 -2.17 -0.17 9.96
C ASP A 67 -1.70 1.26 9.67
N MET A 68 -0.39 1.50 9.74
CA MET A 68 0.20 2.79 9.35
C MET A 68 -0.08 3.13 7.88
N ALA A 69 -0.01 2.12 7.00
CA ALA A 69 -0.34 2.30 5.59
C ALA A 69 -1.81 2.71 5.41
N GLN A 70 -2.74 2.02 6.09
CA GLN A 70 -4.17 2.34 6.05
C GLN A 70 -4.48 3.75 6.56
N ASP A 71 -3.87 4.16 7.69
CA ASP A 71 -4.04 5.51 8.23
C ASP A 71 -3.55 6.59 7.26
N TRP A 72 -2.41 6.35 6.63
CA TRP A 72 -1.82 7.25 5.63
C TRP A 72 -2.71 7.38 4.38
N ILE A 73 -3.31 6.28 3.93
CA ILE A 73 -4.25 6.24 2.79
C ILE A 73 -5.55 6.98 3.18
N SER A 74 -6.10 6.69 4.36
CA SER A 74 -7.34 7.31 4.90
C SER A 74 -7.25 8.84 4.90
N GLN A 75 -6.13 9.38 5.37
CA GLN A 75 -5.89 10.83 5.42
C GLN A 75 -5.88 11.50 4.04
N ARG A 76 -5.46 10.78 2.99
CA ARG A 76 -5.36 11.33 1.64
C ARG A 76 -6.64 11.19 0.84
N VAL A 77 -7.28 10.04 0.91
CA VAL A 77 -8.55 9.77 0.21
C VAL A 77 -9.69 10.62 0.78
N THR A 78 -9.58 11.09 2.02
CA THR A 78 -10.55 12.02 2.62
C THR A 78 -10.37 13.47 2.13
N ARG A 79 -9.19 13.85 1.62
CA ARG A 79 -8.85 15.24 1.30
C ARG A 79 -9.39 15.75 -0.04
N GLY A 80 -9.83 14.89 -0.94
CA GLY A 80 -10.44 15.32 -2.21
C GLY A 80 -11.95 15.10 -2.27
N ARG A 81 -12.66 15.32 -1.16
CA ARG A 81 -14.13 15.43 -1.13
C ARG A 81 -14.56 16.86 -0.90
#